data_AF-A0A2N7X9N0-F1
#
_entry.id   AF-A0A2N7X9N0-F1
#
_cell.length_a   1.000
_cell.length_b   1.000
_cell.length_c   1.000
_cell.angle_alpha   90.00
_cell.angle_beta   90.00
_cell.angle_gamma   90.00
#
_symmetry.space_group_name_H-M   'P 1'
#
loop_
_entity.id
_entity.type
_entity.pdbx_description
1 polymer ?
#
loop_
_entity_poly.entity_id
_entity_poly.type
_entity_poly.pdbx_seq_one_letter_code
_entity_poly.pdbx_strand_id
1 'polypeptide(L)'
;MDRLIHDAVGAVGESAALAILGIHRTTLMRWRTGQTRVPAAALSLLRIWSEGRLPGMGPDWIGFHFVGDKLVTSAGVAYTAREIIGWHWRAQHLEAMERRTRQLEKLVHRQAQHLQAMSGAVNDGLSPGVPDVKAPRRVSTG
;
A
#
# COMPACT_ATOMS: atom_id res chain seq x y z
N MET A 1 -11.01 -31.16 -20.53
CA MET A 1 -12.11 -30.22 -20.80
C MET A 1 -12.99 -30.06 -19.56
N ASP A 2 -13.40 -31.16 -18.92
CA ASP A 2 -14.23 -31.13 -17.71
C ASP A 2 -13.60 -30.32 -16.55
N ARG A 3 -12.31 -30.57 -16.23
CA ARG A 3 -11.57 -29.79 -15.22
C ARG A 3 -11.58 -28.27 -15.47
N LEU A 4 -11.37 -27.84 -16.72
CA LEU A 4 -11.44 -26.42 -17.10
C LEU A 4 -12.81 -25.82 -16.79
N ILE A 5 -13.88 -26.53 -17.16
CA ILE A 5 -15.26 -26.07 -16.93
C ILE A 5 -15.59 -26.09 -15.45
N HIS A 6 -15.13 -27.10 -14.70
CA HIS A 6 -15.30 -27.18 -13.26
C HIS A 6 -14.64 -25.98 -12.57
N ASP A 7 -13.36 -25.74 -12.85
CA ASP A 7 -12.58 -24.66 -12.22
C ASP A 7 -13.13 -23.29 -12.58
N ALA A 8 -13.47 -23.08 -13.87
CA ALA A 8 -14.09 -21.84 -14.34
C ALA A 8 -15.46 -21.58 -13.70
N VAL A 9 -16.34 -22.58 -13.64
CA VAL A 9 -17.68 -22.43 -13.04
C VAL A 9 -17.58 -22.29 -11.52
N GLY A 10 -16.62 -22.95 -10.88
CA GLY A 10 -16.34 -22.79 -9.46
C GLY A 10 -15.89 -21.37 -9.10
N ALA A 11 -15.14 -20.71 -9.98
CA ALA A 11 -14.65 -19.34 -9.76
C ALA A 11 -15.76 -18.28 -9.75
N VAL A 12 -16.81 -18.45 -10.57
CA VAL A 12 -17.91 -17.46 -10.70
C VAL A 12 -19.24 -17.91 -10.10
N GLY A 13 -19.39 -19.20 -9.79
CA GLY A 13 -20.65 -19.83 -9.35
C GLY A 13 -21.56 -20.24 -10.52
N GLU A 14 -22.30 -21.34 -10.36
CA GLU A 14 -23.10 -21.95 -11.44
C GLU A 14 -24.18 -21.00 -11.99
N SER A 15 -24.95 -20.33 -11.12
CA SER A 15 -26.02 -19.40 -11.54
C SER A 15 -25.47 -18.22 -12.35
N ALA A 16 -24.35 -17.65 -11.92
CA ALA A 16 -23.70 -16.53 -12.62
C ALA A 16 -23.08 -17.01 -13.94
N ALA A 17 -22.46 -18.20 -13.96
CA ALA A 17 -21.92 -18.78 -15.18
C ALA A 17 -22.99 -18.96 -16.26
N LEU A 18 -24.18 -19.46 -15.89
CA LEU A 18 -25.31 -19.61 -16.81
C LEU A 18 -25.78 -18.25 -17.35
N ALA A 19 -25.89 -17.25 -16.48
CA ALA A 19 -26.30 -15.90 -16.85
C ALA A 19 -25.29 -15.22 -17.79
N ILE A 20 -23.99 -15.28 -17.47
CA ILE A 20 -22.94 -14.60 -18.26
C ILE A 20 -22.71 -15.30 -19.60
N LEU A 21 -22.73 -16.63 -19.64
CA LEU A 21 -22.61 -17.38 -20.89
C LEU A 21 -23.89 -17.34 -21.73
N GLY A 22 -25.02 -16.92 -21.16
CA GLY A 22 -26.33 -16.92 -21.81
C GLY A 22 -26.80 -18.32 -22.18
N ILE A 23 -26.47 -19.33 -21.36
CA ILE A 23 -26.79 -20.74 -21.64
C ILE A 23 -27.67 -21.36 -20.55
N HIS A 24 -28.40 -22.41 -20.94
CA HIS A 24 -29.16 -23.23 -20.00
C HIS A 24 -28.27 -24.29 -19.32
N ARG A 25 -28.69 -24.76 -18.14
CA ARG A 25 -27.98 -25.79 -17.34
C ARG A 25 -27.69 -27.07 -18.14
N THR A 26 -28.61 -27.46 -19.01
CA THR A 26 -28.47 -28.63 -19.89
C THR A 26 -27.32 -28.48 -20.88
N THR A 27 -27.12 -27.28 -21.44
CA THR A 27 -25.98 -26.99 -22.34
C THR A 27 -24.66 -27.11 -21.60
N LEU A 28 -24.59 -26.57 -20.37
CA LEU A 28 -23.40 -26.70 -19.52
C LEU A 28 -23.09 -28.16 -19.19
N MET A 29 -24.10 -28.99 -18.91
CA MET A 29 -23.92 -30.43 -18.68
C MET A 29 -23.41 -31.18 -19.90
N ARG A 30 -23.90 -30.85 -21.10
CA ARG A 30 -23.39 -31.44 -22.36
C ARG A 30 -21.93 -31.08 -22.61
N TRP A 31 -21.50 -29.89 -22.22
CA TRP A 31 -20.09 -29.49 -22.30
C TRP A 31 -19.22 -30.24 -21.29
N ARG A 32 -19.67 -30.42 -20.04
CA ARG A 32 -18.95 -31.19 -19.00
C ARG A 32 -18.75 -32.66 -19.42
N THR A 33 -19.82 -33.27 -19.95
CA THR A 33 -19.82 -34.67 -20.41
C THR A 33 -19.19 -34.89 -21.79
N GLY A 34 -18.77 -33.81 -22.48
CA GLY A 34 -18.17 -33.88 -23.81
C GLY A 34 -19.14 -34.24 -24.94
N GLN A 35 -20.45 -34.25 -24.69
CA GLN A 35 -21.48 -34.54 -25.69
C GLN A 35 -21.55 -33.46 -26.79
N THR A 36 -21.18 -32.22 -26.48
CA THR A 36 -21.09 -31.14 -27.46
C THR A 36 -19.82 -30.32 -27.29
N ARG A 37 -19.31 -29.84 -28.43
CA ARG A 37 -18.13 -28.97 -28.46
C ARG A 37 -18.47 -27.59 -27.88
N VAL A 38 -17.60 -27.08 -27.03
CA VAL A 38 -17.70 -25.72 -26.49
C VAL A 38 -17.39 -24.69 -27.58
N PRO A 39 -18.28 -23.70 -27.82
CA PRO A 39 -18.00 -22.60 -28.74
C PRO A 39 -16.74 -21.84 -28.34
N ALA A 40 -15.99 -21.32 -29.31
CA ALA A 40 -14.69 -20.69 -29.07
C ALA A 40 -14.77 -19.49 -28.09
N ALA A 41 -15.80 -18.64 -28.22
CA ALA A 41 -16.00 -17.50 -27.32
C ALA A 41 -16.26 -17.94 -25.87
N ALA A 42 -17.12 -18.95 -25.68
CA ALA A 42 -17.38 -19.52 -24.37
C ALA A 42 -16.12 -20.19 -23.79
N LEU A 43 -15.34 -20.87 -24.63
CA LEU A 43 -14.08 -21.49 -24.23
C LEU A 43 -13.05 -20.45 -23.75
N SER A 44 -12.95 -19.31 -24.44
CA SER A 44 -12.07 -18.21 -24.01
C SER A 44 -12.50 -17.62 -22.67
N LEU A 45 -13.81 -17.41 -22.47
CA LEU A 45 -14.36 -16.96 -21.18
C LEU A 45 -14.09 -17.95 -20.06
N LEU A 46 -14.29 -19.25 -20.31
CA LEU A 46 -13.99 -20.30 -19.34
C LEU A 46 -12.49 -20.33 -19.00
N ARG A 47 -11.60 -20.13 -19.97
CA ARG A 47 -10.15 -20.02 -19.72
C ARG A 47 -9.81 -18.81 -18.87
N ILE A 48 -10.38 -17.64 -19.18
CA ILE A 48 -10.20 -16.42 -18.40
C ILE A 48 -10.63 -16.64 -16.95
N TRP A 49 -11.79 -17.26 -16.73
CA TRP A 49 -12.27 -17.56 -15.37
C TRP A 49 -11.42 -18.61 -14.66
N SER A 50 -10.91 -19.61 -15.38
CA SER A 50 -10.07 -20.66 -14.78
C SER A 50 -8.65 -20.20 -14.45
N GLU A 51 -8.08 -19.31 -15.27
CA GLU A 51 -6.69 -18.85 -15.14
C GLU A 51 -6.60 -17.56 -14.31
N GLY A 52 -7.72 -16.86 -14.13
CA GLY A 52 -7.82 -15.59 -13.41
C GLY A 52 -7.10 -14.42 -14.08
N ARG A 53 -6.39 -14.62 -15.21
CA ARG A 53 -5.65 -13.59 -15.95
C ARG A 53 -6.59 -12.83 -16.90
N LEU A 54 -6.62 -11.50 -16.78
CA LEU A 54 -7.44 -10.68 -17.66
C LEU A 54 -6.75 -10.49 -19.04
N PRO A 55 -7.50 -10.55 -20.15
CA PRO A 55 -6.96 -10.22 -21.48
C PRO A 55 -6.59 -8.73 -21.59
N GLY A 56 -5.56 -8.40 -22.38
CA GLY A 56 -5.17 -7.00 -22.66
C GLY A 56 -4.35 -6.31 -21.56
N MET A 57 -3.89 -7.08 -20.58
CA MET A 57 -3.07 -6.59 -19.49
C MET A 57 -1.61 -6.41 -19.95
N GLY A 58 -1.17 -5.15 -20.04
CA GLY A 58 0.21 -4.77 -20.37
C GLY A 58 1.24 -5.30 -19.36
N PRO A 59 2.54 -5.03 -19.56
CA PRO A 59 3.63 -5.62 -18.77
C PRO A 59 3.44 -5.52 -17.24
N ASP A 60 2.86 -4.42 -16.75
CA ASP A 60 2.69 -4.14 -15.31
C ASP A 60 1.68 -5.05 -14.61
N TRP A 61 0.83 -5.73 -15.38
CA TRP A 61 -0.24 -6.57 -14.87
C TRP A 61 0.11 -8.06 -14.92
N ILE A 62 1.33 -8.41 -15.36
CA ILE A 62 1.79 -9.79 -15.40
C ILE A 62 1.78 -10.38 -13.99
N GLY A 63 1.11 -11.53 -13.84
CA GLY A 63 1.01 -12.25 -12.56
C GLY A 63 -0.19 -11.83 -11.70
N PHE A 64 -0.93 -10.78 -12.08
CA PHE A 64 -2.20 -10.47 -11.45
C PHE A 64 -3.28 -11.45 -11.90
N HIS A 65 -4.10 -11.91 -10.97
CA HIS A 65 -5.21 -12.81 -11.27
C HIS A 65 -6.33 -12.72 -10.25
N PHE A 66 -7.55 -13.10 -10.63
CA PHE A 66 -8.67 -13.21 -9.70
C PHE A 66 -8.79 -14.60 -9.09
N VAL A 67 -9.03 -14.65 -7.78
CA VAL A 67 -9.40 -15.87 -7.04
C VAL A 67 -10.64 -15.56 -6.22
N GLY A 68 -11.79 -16.10 -6.66
CA GLY A 68 -13.10 -15.69 -6.16
C GLY A 68 -13.28 -14.18 -6.27
N ASP A 69 -13.54 -13.53 -5.13
CA ASP A 69 -13.88 -12.10 -5.06
C ASP A 69 -12.64 -11.19 -4.88
N LYS A 70 -11.43 -11.75 -4.99
CA LYS A 70 -10.17 -11.08 -4.67
C LYS A 70 -9.27 -10.97 -5.89
N LEU A 71 -8.64 -9.81 -6.03
CA LEU A 71 -7.52 -9.60 -6.95
C LEU A 71 -6.22 -9.98 -6.24
N VAL A 72 -5.53 -10.99 -6.75
CA VAL A 72 -4.23 -11.45 -6.28
C VAL A 72 -3.14 -10.81 -7.13
N THR A 73 -2.15 -10.20 -6.48
CA THR A 73 -1.01 -9.58 -7.15
C THR A 73 0.04 -10.63 -7.55
N SER A 74 1.02 -10.23 -8.37
CA SER A 74 2.18 -11.07 -8.69
C SER A 74 3.00 -11.48 -7.45
N ALA A 75 2.93 -10.71 -6.37
CA ALA A 75 3.55 -11.02 -5.09
C ALA A 75 2.71 -11.97 -4.20
N GLY A 76 1.55 -12.45 -4.68
CA GLY A 76 0.66 -13.34 -3.93
C GLY A 76 -0.22 -12.63 -2.90
N VAL A 77 -0.26 -11.30 -2.90
CA VAL A 77 -1.11 -10.53 -1.97
C VAL A 77 -2.52 -10.41 -2.55
N ALA A 78 -3.53 -10.76 -1.76
CA ALA A 78 -4.92 -10.73 -2.20
C ALA A 78 -5.65 -9.50 -1.65
N TYR A 79 -6.35 -8.78 -2.52
CA TYR A 79 -7.15 -7.61 -2.19
C TYR A 79 -8.60 -7.79 -2.62
N THR A 80 -9.53 -7.48 -1.71
CA THR A 80 -10.94 -7.32 -2.02
C THR A 80 -11.20 -5.97 -2.70
N ALA A 81 -12.30 -5.86 -3.44
CA ALA A 81 -12.73 -4.59 -4.04
C ALA A 81 -12.84 -3.45 -2.99
N ARG A 82 -13.33 -3.77 -1.78
CA ARG A 82 -13.43 -2.80 -0.68
C ARG A 82 -12.06 -2.28 -0.23
N GLU A 83 -11.06 -3.15 -0.18
CA GLU A 83 -9.70 -2.76 0.21
C GLU A 83 -9.02 -1.90 -0.86
N ILE A 84 -9.25 -2.22 -2.13
CA ILE A 84 -8.74 -1.43 -3.26
C ILE A 84 -9.34 -0.02 -3.23
N ILE A 85 -10.67 0.11 -3.04
CA ILE A 85 -11.33 1.41 -2.87
C ILE A 85 -10.75 2.17 -1.65
N GLY A 86 -10.44 1.43 -0.58
CA GLY A 86 -9.82 1.96 0.62
C GLY A 86 -8.42 2.54 0.43
N TRP A 87 -7.70 2.20 -0.64
CA TRP A 87 -6.35 2.71 -0.88
C TRP A 87 -6.29 4.22 -1.02
N HIS A 88 -7.30 4.83 -1.66
CA HIS A 88 -7.35 6.28 -1.78
C HIS A 88 -7.40 6.97 -0.40
N TRP A 89 -8.25 6.46 0.49
CA TRP A 89 -8.38 6.98 1.86
C TRP A 89 -7.12 6.72 2.69
N ARG A 90 -6.49 5.54 2.53
CA ARG A 90 -5.22 5.23 3.18
C ARG A 90 -4.11 6.18 2.74
N ALA A 91 -4.01 6.47 1.45
CA ALA A 91 -3.04 7.42 0.92
C ALA A 91 -3.27 8.83 1.50
N GLN A 92 -4.50 9.33 1.49
CA GLN A 92 -4.84 10.61 2.10
C GLN A 92 -4.51 10.67 3.59
N HIS A 93 -4.80 9.58 4.32
CA HIS A 93 -4.49 9.51 5.75
C HIS A 93 -2.99 9.52 6.01
N LEU A 94 -2.21 8.78 5.22
CA LEU A 94 -0.75 8.78 5.30
C LEU A 94 -0.18 10.17 5.01
N GLU A 95 -0.66 10.86 3.97
CA GLU A 95 -0.25 12.24 3.70
C GLU A 95 -0.59 13.19 4.85
N ALA A 96 -1.78 13.08 5.43
CA ALA A 96 -2.19 13.91 6.57
C ALA A 96 -1.32 13.66 7.80
N MET A 97 -1.00 12.39 8.09
CA MET A 97 -0.10 12.01 9.16
C MET A 97 1.31 12.54 8.92
N GLU A 98 1.84 12.42 7.71
CA GLU A 98 3.17 12.92 7.37
C GLU A 98 3.26 14.45 7.51
N ARG A 99 2.21 15.19 7.10
CA ARG A 99 2.13 16.64 7.33
C ARG A 99 2.14 16.97 8.82
N ARG A 100 1.39 16.22 9.63
CA ARG A 100 1.32 16.42 11.09
C ARG A 100 2.67 16.14 11.75
N THR A 101 3.35 15.05 11.38
CA THR A 101 4.68 14.71 11.89
C THR A 101 5.67 15.82 11.59
N ARG A 102 5.71 16.32 10.35
CA ARG A 102 6.59 17.45 9.97
C ARG A 102 6.28 18.73 10.74
N GLN A 103 5.01 19.00 11.06
CA GLN A 103 4.63 20.16 11.88
C GLN A 103 5.12 20.01 13.32
N LEU A 104 4.94 18.83 13.92
CA LEU A 104 5.39 18.54 15.28
C LEU A 104 6.92 18.62 15.39
N GLU A 105 7.65 18.06 14.44
CA GLU A 105 9.11 18.15 14.37
C GLU A 105 9.59 19.61 14.33
N LYS A 106 8.93 20.45 13.52
CA LYS A 106 9.24 21.89 13.46
C LYS A 106 8.97 22.60 14.79
N LEU A 107 7.87 22.27 15.47
CA LEU A 107 7.55 22.85 16.77
C LEU A 107 8.55 22.45 17.84
N VAL A 108 8.91 21.16 17.90
CA VAL A 108 9.94 20.65 18.81
C VAL A 108 11.27 21.35 18.54
N HIS A 109 11.67 21.49 17.28
CA HIS A 109 12.92 22.17 16.93
C HIS A 109 12.92 23.65 17.34
N ARG A 110 11.81 24.37 17.11
CA ARG A 110 11.67 25.76 17.56
C ARG A 110 11.71 25.90 19.08
N GLN A 111 11.06 25.00 19.81
CA GLN A 111 11.08 25.01 21.27
C GLN A 111 12.49 24.72 21.80
N ALA A 112 13.20 23.76 21.22
CA ALA A 112 14.59 23.48 21.55
C ALA A 112 15.50 24.70 21.31
N GLN A 113 15.35 25.37 20.16
CA GLN A 113 16.07 26.61 19.85
C GLN A 113 15.75 27.74 20.84
N HIS A 114 14.47 27.92 21.20
CA HIS A 114 14.05 28.95 22.16
C HIS A 114 14.62 28.69 23.56
N LEU A 115 14.60 27.43 24.02
CA LEU A 115 15.22 27.03 25.29
C LEU A 115 16.73 27.26 25.29
N GLN A 116 17.42 26.91 24.19
CA GLN A 116 18.85 27.18 24.05
C GLN A 116 19.15 28.68 24.05
N ALA A 117 18.35 29.49 23.36
CA ALA A 117 18.51 30.95 23.34
C ALA A 117 18.29 31.58 24.73
N MET A 118 17.26 31.17 25.47
CA MET A 118 17.03 31.62 26.84
C MET A 118 18.17 31.19 27.78
N SER A 119 18.64 29.95 27.65
CA SER A 119 19.76 29.44 28.47
C SER A 119 21.08 30.15 28.16
N GLY A 120 21.33 30.51 26.90
CA GLY A 120 22.50 31.32 26.51
C GLY A 120 22.45 32.74 27.08
N ALA A 121 21.29 33.40 26.99
CA ALA A 121 21.09 34.75 27.52
C ALA A 121 21.20 34.82 29.06
N VAL A 122 20.76 33.76 29.77
CA VAL A 122 20.94 33.65 31.23
C VAL A 122 22.42 33.48 31.59
N ASN A 123 23.21 32.79 30.77
CA ASN A 123 24.64 32.60 31.01
C ASN A 123 25.45 33.88 30.72
N ASP A 124 25.05 34.68 29.71
CA ASP A 124 25.68 35.97 29.40
C ASP A 124 25.44 37.05 30.49
N GLY A 125 24.29 37.02 31.17
CA GLY A 125 23.99 37.87 32.34
C GLY A 125 24.74 37.47 33.62
N LEU A 126 25.35 36.29 33.63
CA LEU A 126 26.16 35.72 34.72
C LEU A 126 27.62 35.60 34.29
N SER A 127 28.19 36.60 33.62
CA SER A 127 29.65 36.79 33.73
C SER A 127 29.93 37.28 35.14
N PRO A 128 30.49 36.44 36.04
CA PRO A 128 30.91 36.94 37.33
C PRO A 128 32.03 37.94 37.04
N GLY A 129 31.83 39.19 37.43
CA GLY A 129 32.90 40.16 37.49
C GLY A 129 34.04 39.56 38.31
N VAL A 130 35.04 39.02 37.63
CA VAL A 130 36.30 38.66 38.25
C VAL A 130 36.90 39.99 38.71
N PRO A 131 37.02 40.26 40.01
CA PRO A 131 37.71 41.46 40.45
C PRO A 131 39.15 41.37 39.94
N ASP A 132 39.58 42.42 39.25
CA ASP A 132 40.90 42.57 38.67
C ASP A 132 41.96 42.55 39.77
N VAL A 133 42.50 41.36 40.08
CA VAL A 133 43.58 41.21 41.05
C VAL A 133 44.87 41.69 40.38
N LYS A 134 45.22 42.96 40.61
CA LYS A 134 46.53 43.52 40.25
C LYS A 134 47.63 42.66 40.86
N ALA A 135 48.40 41.98 40.02
CA ALA A 135 49.59 41.23 40.42
C ALA A 135 50.62 42.16 41.10
N PRO A 136 51.22 41.77 42.24
CA PRO A 136 52.21 42.60 42.91
C PRO A 136 53.49 42.69 42.08
N ARG A 137 53.96 43.92 41.90
CA ARG A 137 55.17 44.31 41.18
C ARG A 137 56.40 43.71 41.90
N ARG A 138 57.09 42.76 41.26
CA ARG A 138 58.39 42.26 41.75
C ARG A 138 59.38 43.43 41.79
N VAL A 139 59.81 43.79 42.99
CA VAL A 139 60.96 44.67 43.22
C VAL A 139 62.20 43.81 43.13
N SER A 140 63.05 44.07 42.13
CA SER A 140 64.41 43.54 42.07
C SER A 140 65.26 44.30 43.08
N THR A 141 65.94 43.59 43.97
CA THR A 141 67.06 44.17 44.72
C THR A 141 68.14 43.10 44.78
N GLY A 142 69.32 43.47 44.27
CA GLY A 142 70.57 42.76 44.51
C GLY A 142 71.18 43.16 45.86
#